data_AF-A0A969I4Z0-F1
#
_entry.id   AF-A0A969I4Z0-F1
#
_cell.length_a   1.000
_cell.length_b   1.000
_cell.length_c   1.000
_cell.angle_alpha   90.00
_cell.angle_beta   90.00
_cell.angle_gamma   90.00
#
_symmetry.space_group_name_H-M   'P 1'
#
loop_
_entity.id
_entity.type
_entity.pdbx_description
1 polymer ?
#
loop_
_entity_poly.entity_id
_entity_poly.type
_entity_poly.pdbx_seq_one_letter_code
_entity_poly.pdbx_strand_id
1 'polypeptide(L)' 'MGNWRLRFQMADATIDQSWNGEFARQGNDYTVTPPAWGRNVQPGQTVEIGFCARKQGSNYQPQQVRLTGS' A
#
# COMPACT_ATOMS: atom_id res chain seq x y z
N MET A 1 -12.88 -1.56 14.88
CA MET A 1 -11.41 -1.55 15.00
C MET A 1 -10.88 -2.52 13.97
N GLY A 2 -10.00 -2.06 13.08
CA GLY A 2 -9.43 -2.89 12.01
C GLY A 2 -9.79 -2.48 10.58
N ASN A 3 -9.90 -1.18 10.31
CA ASN A 3 -10.09 -0.64 8.96
C ASN A 3 -8.95 0.30 8.58
N TRP A 4 -7.72 -0.07 8.91
CA TRP A 4 -6.57 0.69 8.49
C TRP A 4 -6.40 0.60 6.97
N ARG A 5 -5.90 1.67 6.37
CA ARG A 5 -5.51 1.76 4.96
C ARG A 5 -4.12 2.36 4.90
N LEU A 6 -3.24 1.75 4.11
CA LEU A 6 -1.96 2.36 3.78
C LEU A 6 -2.15 3.30 2.60
N ARG A 7 -1.61 4.51 2.68
CA ARG A 7 -1.56 5.45 1.56
C ARG A 7 -0.12 5.85 1.28
N PHE A 8 0.23 5.96 0.01
CA PHE A 8 1.51 6.47 -0.45
C PHE A 8 1.38 7.06 -1.85
N GLN A 9 2.38 7.82 -2.26
CA GLN A 9 2.47 8.43 -3.59
C GLN A 9 3.59 7.78 -4.40
N MET A 10 3.35 7.51 -5.67
CA MET A 10 4.35 6.99 -6.59
C MET A 10 4.06 7.51 -8.00
N ALA A 11 4.98 8.32 -8.54
CA ALA A 11 4.79 9.04 -9.79
C ALA A 11 5.31 8.24 -11.00
N ASP A 12 6.55 7.75 -10.91
CA ASP A 12 7.24 7.16 -12.05
C ASP A 12 7.33 5.63 -11.95
N ALA A 13 6.27 5.00 -11.44
CA ALA A 13 6.11 3.56 -11.46
C ALA A 13 4.64 3.15 -11.46
N THR A 14 4.38 2.00 -12.08
CA THR A 14 3.05 1.37 -12.12
C THR A 14 3.14 -0.03 -11.55
N ILE A 15 2.28 -0.34 -10.57
CA ILE A 15 2.16 -1.67 -9.97
C ILE A 15 1.52 -2.63 -10.98
N ASP A 16 2.12 -3.81 -11.17
CA ASP A 16 1.63 -4.87 -12.05
C ASP A 16 1.20 -6.14 -11.30
N GLN A 17 1.83 -6.42 -10.15
CA GLN A 17 1.48 -7.53 -9.28
C GLN A 17 1.49 -7.07 -7.82
N SER A 18 0.60 -7.63 -7.00
CA SER A 18 0.57 -7.38 -5.57
C SER A 18 0.17 -8.63 -4.79
N TRP A 19 0.57 -8.67 -3.53
CA TRP A 19 0.20 -9.73 -2.60
C TRP A 19 -0.15 -9.14 -1.24
N ASN A 20 -0.94 -9.89 -0.46
CA ASN A 20 -1.35 -9.55 0.89
C ASN A 20 -1.99 -8.15 1.02
N GLY A 21 -2.57 -7.61 -0.05
CA GLY A 21 -3.21 -6.29 -0.06
C GLY A 21 -3.86 -5.98 -1.41
N GLU A 22 -4.96 -5.25 -1.37
CA GLU A 22 -5.64 -4.73 -2.55
C GLU A 22 -5.19 -3.29 -2.81
N PHE A 23 -4.53 -3.05 -3.94
CA PHE A 23 -3.95 -1.77 -4.30
C PHE A 23 -4.85 -1.05 -5.32
N ALA A 24 -5.30 0.15 -4.97
CA ALA A 24 -6.04 1.03 -5.85
C ALA A 24 -5.22 2.31 -6.12
N ARG A 25 -5.21 2.77 -7.38
CA ARG A 25 -4.46 3.96 -7.82
C ARG A 25 -5.40 5.05 -8.32
N GLN A 26 -5.17 6.29 -7.92
CA GLN A 26 -5.79 7.49 -8.48
C GLN A 26 -4.71 8.55 -8.75
N GLY A 27 -4.40 8.81 -10.02
CA GLY A 27 -3.23 9.63 -10.35
C GLY A 27 -1.96 9.01 -9.76
N ASN A 28 -1.21 9.76 -8.95
CA ASN A 28 -0.01 9.24 -8.29
C ASN A 28 -0.27 8.69 -6.89
N ASP A 29 -1.51 8.76 -6.40
CA ASP A 29 -1.88 8.27 -5.07
C ASP A 29 -2.28 6.80 -5.13
N TYR A 30 -1.70 6.01 -4.24
CA TYR A 30 -2.04 4.61 -4.03
C TYR A 30 -2.68 4.43 -2.66
N THR A 31 -3.76 3.66 -2.61
CA THR A 31 -4.42 3.22 -1.38
C THR A 31 -4.38 1.69 -1.34
N VAL A 32 -3.89 1.15 -0.22
CA VAL A 32 -3.86 -0.29 0.04
C VAL A 32 -4.89 -0.64 1.10
N THR A 33 -5.77 -1.57 0.74
CA THR A 33 -6.72 -2.16 1.67
C THR A 33 -6.18 -3.52 2.14
N PRO A 34 -6.08 -3.76 3.46
CA PRO A 34 -5.58 -5.02 3.96
C PRO A 34 -6.57 -6.18 3.71
N PRO A 35 -6.06 -7.41 3.55
CA PRO A 35 -6.87 -8.60 3.46
C PRO A 35 -7.58 -8.84 4.80
N ALA A 36 -8.66 -9.63 4.79
CA ALA A 36 -9.49 -9.86 5.97
C ALA A 36 -8.69 -10.33 7.19
N TRP A 37 -7.69 -11.20 6.99
CA TRP A 37 -6.82 -11.70 8.06
C TRP A 37 -5.85 -10.65 8.61
N GLY A 38 -5.51 -9.61 7.82
CA GLY A 38 -4.58 -8.54 8.20
C GLY A 38 -5.28 -7.26 8.69
N ARG A 39 -6.61 -7.26 8.79
CA ARG A 39 -7.40 -6.10 9.22
C ARG A 39 -7.15 -5.73 10.68
N ASN A 40 -7.03 -6.72 11.56
CA ASN A 40 -6.79 -6.52 12.98
C ASN A 40 -5.33 -6.83 13.32
N VAL A 41 -4.55 -5.80 13.64
CA VAL A 41 -3.14 -5.93 14.00
C VAL A 41 -3.01 -5.59 15.47
N GLN A 42 -2.76 -6.60 16.30
CA GLN A 42 -2.58 -6.41 17.74
C GLN A 42 -1.19 -5.82 18.06
N PRO A 43 -0.98 -5.23 19.25
CA PRO A 43 0.34 -4.79 19.67
C PRO A 43 1.37 -5.92 19.55
N GLY A 44 2.48 -5.62 18.86
CA GLY A 44 3.55 -6.60 18.60
C GLY A 44 3.32 -7.50 17.39
N GLN A 45 2.17 -7.42 16.71
CA GLN A 45 1.95 -8.11 15.44
C GLN A 45 2.38 -7.25 14.25
N THR A 46 2.77 -7.94 13.17
CA THR A 46 3.15 -7.32 11.90
C THR A 46 2.33 -7.94 10.78
N VAL A 47 1.82 -7.10 9.88
CA VAL A 47 1.24 -7.52 8.60
C VAL A 47 2.15 -7.04 7.49
N GLU A 48 2.61 -7.96 6.65
CA GLU A 48 3.45 -7.66 5.51
C GLU A 48 2.63 -7.65 4.23
N ILE A 49 2.77 -6.56 3.48
CA ILE A 49 2.16 -6.35 2.17
C ILE A 49 3.26 -6.05 1.15
N GLY A 50 3.02 -6.37 -0.12
CA GLY A 50 4.03 -6.10 -1.13
C GLY A 50 3.49 -6.08 -2.55
N PHE A 51 4.33 -5.61 -3.46
CA PHE A 51 4.02 -5.44 -4.86
C PHE A 51 5.27 -5.48 -5.73
N CYS A 52 5.09 -5.85 -6.99
CA CYS A 52 6.02 -5.59 -8.07
C CYS A 52 5.52 -4.37 -8.86
N ALA A 53 6.45 -3.60 -9.40
CA ALA A 53 6.12 -2.45 -10.23
C ALA A 53 7.12 -2.28 -11.36
N ARG A 54 6.63 -1.74 -12.48
CA ARG A 54 7.45 -1.34 -13.61
C ARG A 54 7.89 0.10 -13.43
N LYS A 55 9.20 0.32 -13.32
CA LYS A 55 9.83 1.63 -13.27
C LYS A 55 9.65 2.37 -14.60
N GLN A 56 9.25 3.63 -14.54
CA GLN A 56 8.99 4.50 -15.70
C GLN A 56 9.87 5.77 -15.70
N GLY A 57 10.58 6.04 -14.61
CA GLY A 57 11.38 7.25 -14.43
C GLY A 57 12.19 7.23 -13.13
N SER A 58 12.69 8.39 -12.70
CA SER A 58 13.56 8.51 -11.53
C SER A 58 12.78 8.62 -10.22
N ASN A 59 11.55 9.13 -10.24
CA ASN A 59 10.70 9.32 -9.06
C ASN A 59 9.75 8.11 -8.83
N TYR A 60 10.32 6.91 -8.81
CA TYR A 60 9.56 5.64 -8.77
C TYR A 60 9.35 5.08 -7.35
N GLN A 61 9.98 5.68 -6.34
CA GLN A 61 9.89 5.16 -4.96
C GLN A 61 8.60 5.66 -4.28
N PRO A 62 7.99 4.84 -3.40
CA PRO A 62 6.89 5.31 -2.56
C PRO A 62 7.31 6.49 -1.69
N GLN A 63 6.51 7.55 -1.72
CA GLN A 63 6.66 8.74 -0.90
C GLN A 63 5.42 8.95 -0.04
N GLN A 64 5.54 9.78 0.99
CA GLN A 64 4.42 10.16 1.86
C GLN A 64 3.63 8.97 2.42
N VAL A 65 4.35 7.92 2.83
CA VAL A 65 3.77 6.67 3.33
C VAL A 65 3.07 6.92 4.68
N ARG A 66 1.78 6.64 4.76
CA ARG A 66 0.94 6.92 5.95
C ARG A 66 -0.12 5.84 6.14
N LEU A 67 -0.30 5.41 7.38
CA LEU A 67 -1.49 4.63 7.78
C LEU A 67 -2.64 5.59 8.09
N THR A 68 -3.84 5.23 7.65
CA THR A 68 -5.08 6.00 7.86
C THR A 68 -6.18 5.07 8.35
N GLY A 69 -7.06 5.56 9.23
CA GLY A 69 -8.12 4.75 9.87
C GLY A 69 -7.71 4.19 11.24
N SER A 70 -8.68 3.58 11.94
CA SER A 70 -8.58 3.08 13.32
C SER A 70 -9.46 1.85 13.58
#